data_AF-A0A534L1S7-F1
#
_entry.id   AF-A0A534L1S7-F1
#
_cell.length_a   1.000
_cell.length_b   1.000
_cell.length_c   1.000
_cell.angle_alpha   90.00
_cell.angle_beta   90.00
_cell.angle_gamma   90.00
#
_symmetry.space_group_name_H-M   'P 1'
#
loop_
_entity.id
_entity.type
_entity.pdbx_description
1 polymer ?
#
loop_
_entity_poly.entity_id
_entity_poly.type
_entity_poly.pdbx_seq_one_letter_code
_entity_poly.pdbx_strand_id
1 'polypeptide(L)'
;PKRGFPPQLGEAVVTTSRPDPKKATNAVALASLLKQGTSILLVFGLGPRGLDDRDVYPLGRYHFDLTGRGLSLETATAIGAAPALIAAHLAD
;
A
#
# COMPACT_ATOMS: atom_id res chain seq x y z
N PRO A 1 -1.81 0.75 15.05
CA PRO A 1 -0.77 0.93 16.10
C PRO A 1 -0.60 2.40 16.52
N LYS A 2 -0.83 2.71 17.80
CA LYS A 2 -0.89 4.09 18.30
C LYS A 2 0.39 4.91 18.15
N ARG A 3 1.55 4.27 17.97
CA ARG A 3 2.88 4.92 17.87
C ARG A 3 3.51 4.81 16.47
N GLY A 4 2.75 4.41 15.45
CA GLY A 4 3.30 4.10 14.13
C GLY A 4 3.77 2.65 13.98
N PHE A 5 4.33 2.34 12.81
CA PHE A 5 4.94 1.05 12.51
C PHE A 5 6.44 1.09 12.84
N PRO A 6 7.03 -0.03 13.31
CA PRO A 6 8.47 -0.09 13.53
C PRO A 6 9.26 0.20 12.24
N PRO A 7 10.31 1.04 12.28
CA PRO A 7 11.01 1.50 11.08
C PRO A 7 11.69 0.37 10.29
N GLN A 8 12.08 -0.72 10.97
CA GLN A 8 12.68 -1.89 10.31
C GLN A 8 11.73 -2.61 9.32
N LEU A 9 10.43 -2.33 9.37
CA LEU A 9 9.46 -2.88 8.42
C LEU A 9 9.45 -2.11 7.08
N GLY A 10 10.12 -0.97 7.01
CA GLY A 10 10.14 -0.11 5.84
C GLY A 10 9.07 0.99 5.85
N GLU A 11 9.02 1.73 4.75
CA GLU A 11 8.08 2.84 4.54
C GLU A 11 6.65 2.31 4.41
N ALA A 12 5.73 2.83 5.23
CA ALA A 12 4.37 2.32 5.29
C ALA A 12 3.53 2.78 4.09
N VAL A 13 2.95 1.82 3.38
CA VAL A 13 2.06 2.01 2.25
C VAL A 13 0.69 1.42 2.60
N VAL A 14 -0.30 2.29 2.72
CA VAL A 14 -1.68 1.90 3.00
C VAL A 14 -2.36 1.48 1.70
N THR A 15 -2.85 0.25 1.62
CA THR A 15 -3.67 -0.19 0.48
C THR A 15 -5.13 0.23 0.69
N THR A 16 -5.72 0.90 -0.31
CA THR A 16 -7.10 1.39 -0.22
C THR A 16 -7.68 1.70 -1.60
N SER A 17 -8.98 1.43 -1.79
CA SER A 17 -9.74 1.89 -2.96
C SER A 17 -10.12 3.36 -2.90
N ARG A 18 -9.82 4.05 -1.79
CA ARG A 18 -10.11 5.47 -1.57
C ARG A 18 -8.85 6.18 -1.07
N PRO A 19 -7.85 6.38 -1.94
CA PRO A 19 -6.62 7.04 -1.55
C PRO A 19 -6.89 8.51 -1.19
N ASP A 20 -6.10 9.05 -0.27
CA ASP A 20 -6.02 10.51 -0.08
C ASP A 20 -5.25 11.05 -1.29
N PRO A 21 -5.78 12.01 -2.05
CA PRO A 21 -5.10 12.56 -3.23
C PRO A 21 -3.67 13.05 -2.95
N LYS A 22 -3.38 13.54 -1.74
CA LYS A 22 -2.04 14.01 -1.36
C LYS A 22 -1.04 12.90 -1.09
N LYS A 23 -1.53 11.68 -0.86
CA LYS A 23 -0.72 10.48 -0.55
C LYS A 23 -0.81 9.43 -1.66
N ALA A 24 -1.65 9.64 -2.67
CA ALA A 24 -1.90 8.67 -3.72
C ALA A 24 -0.59 8.28 -4.42
N THR A 25 -0.41 6.97 -4.63
CA THR A 25 0.74 6.40 -5.33
C THR A 25 0.28 5.30 -6.29
N ASN A 26 1.22 4.79 -7.10
CA ASN A 26 0.98 3.68 -8.02
C ASN A 26 2.14 2.67 -7.95
N ALA A 27 1.96 1.53 -8.64
CA ALA A 27 2.95 0.44 -8.63
C ALA A 27 4.32 0.87 -9.18
N VAL A 28 4.38 1.74 -10.19
CA VAL A 28 5.63 2.26 -10.77
C VAL A 28 6.42 3.09 -9.76
N ALA A 29 5.75 3.97 -9.02
CA ALA A 29 6.37 4.79 -7.99
C ALA A 29 6.88 3.92 -6.82
N LEU A 30 6.10 2.93 -6.38
CA LEU A 30 6.52 1.99 -5.34
C LEU A 30 7.70 1.10 -5.77
N ALA A 31 7.69 0.62 -7.02
CA ALA A 31 8.83 -0.10 -7.59
C ALA A 31 10.10 0.78 -7.63
N SER A 32 9.94 2.06 -7.94
CA SER A 32 11.05 3.03 -7.93
C SER A 32 11.67 3.18 -6.53
N LEU A 33 10.86 3.19 -5.47
CA LEU A 33 11.35 3.21 -4.07
C LEU A 33 12.19 1.97 -3.76
N LEU A 34 11.70 0.79 -4.16
CA LEU A 34 12.41 -0.48 -3.98
C LEU A 34 13.74 -0.49 -4.73
N LYS A 35 13.77 -0.02 -6.00
CA LYS A 35 15.00 0.10 -6.80
C LYS A 35 16.02 1.06 -6.16
N GLN A 36 15.56 2.06 -5.41
CA GLN A 36 16.41 2.99 -4.65
C GLN A 36 16.85 2.43 -3.28
N GLY A 37 16.52 1.18 -2.95
CA GLY A 37 16.91 0.53 -1.70
C GLY A 37 15.98 0.82 -0.52
N THR A 38 14.81 1.43 -0.76
CA THR A 38 13.81 1.65 0.30
C THR A 38 12.94 0.40 0.47
N SER A 39 13.01 -0.26 1.62
CA SER A 39 12.04 -1.30 2.00
C SER A 39 10.65 -0.69 2.21
N ILE A 40 9.59 -1.42 1.86
CA ILE A 40 8.20 -0.97 2.04
C ILE A 40 7.40 -1.96 2.91
N LEU A 41 6.48 -1.43 3.71
CA LEU A 41 5.48 -2.19 4.44
C LEU A 41 4.11 -1.98 3.79
N LEU A 42 3.57 -3.02 3.17
CA LEU A 42 2.21 -3.00 2.64
C LEU A 42 1.21 -3.27 3.77
N VAL A 43 0.27 -2.35 3.99
CA VAL A 43 -0.76 -2.45 5.02
C VAL A 43 -2.11 -2.73 4.37
N PHE A 44 -2.72 -3.85 4.75
CA PHE A 44 -3.99 -4.32 4.19
C PHE A 44 -5.12 -4.28 5.24
N GLY A 45 -6.31 -3.94 4.77
CA GLY A 45 -7.54 -4.11 5.52
C GLY A 45 -8.01 -5.57 5.56
N LEU A 46 -8.79 -5.92 6.58
CA LEU A 46 -9.35 -7.26 6.74
C LEU A 46 -10.84 -7.26 6.39
N GLY A 47 -11.18 -7.98 5.32
CA GLY A 47 -12.57 -8.14 4.88
C GLY A 47 -13.17 -6.89 4.23
N PRO A 48 -14.51 -6.85 4.06
CA PRO A 48 -15.18 -5.89 3.18
C PRO A 48 -15.11 -4.43 3.67
N ARG A 49 -14.78 -4.20 4.94
CA ARG A 49 -14.65 -2.85 5.51
C ARG A 49 -13.27 -2.23 5.28
N GLY A 50 -12.30 -3.03 4.84
CA GLY A 50 -10.92 -2.60 4.67
C GLY A 50 -10.24 -2.33 6.02
N LEU A 51 -9.49 -1.23 6.12
CA LEU A 51 -8.89 -0.81 7.38
C LEU A 51 -9.96 -0.16 8.27
N ASP A 52 -10.40 -0.93 9.26
CA ASP A 52 -11.39 -0.50 10.28
C ASP A 52 -10.81 0.59 11.20
N ASP A 53 -9.53 0.47 11.56
CA ASP A 53 -8.81 1.47 12.35
C ASP A 53 -8.41 2.66 11.46
N ARG A 54 -9.16 3.76 11.59
CA ARG A 54 -8.92 4.98 10.79
C ARG A 54 -7.60 5.65 11.13
N ASP A 55 -7.04 5.41 12.33
CA ASP A 55 -5.76 5.96 12.74
C ASP A 55 -4.59 5.37 11.95
N VAL A 56 -4.81 4.29 11.20
CA VAL A 56 -3.79 3.68 10.33
C VAL A 56 -3.54 4.50 9.06
N TYR A 57 -4.55 5.18 8.51
CA TYR A 57 -4.40 5.94 7.27
C TYR A 57 -3.38 7.08 7.38
N PRO A 58 -3.36 7.89 8.47
CA PRO A 58 -2.32 8.90 8.67
C PRO A 58 -0.90 8.33 8.73
N LEU A 59 -0.72 7.09 9.21
CA LEU A 59 0.59 6.45 9.40
C LEU A 59 1.25 6.00 8.10
N GLY A 60 0.47 5.80 7.03
CA GLY A 60 1.01 5.53 5.70
C GLY A 60 1.48 6.82 5.04
N ARG A 61 2.72 6.85 4.57
CA ARG A 61 3.21 7.94 3.71
C ARG A 61 2.54 7.92 2.34
N TYR A 62 2.22 6.72 1.86
CA TYR A 62 1.56 6.49 0.58
C TYR A 62 0.24 5.74 0.74
N HIS A 63 -0.73 6.08 -0.10
CA HIS A 63 -1.97 5.35 -0.28
C HIS A 63 -1.98 4.72 -1.68
N PHE A 64 -2.01 3.39 -1.73
CA PHE A 64 -1.95 2.63 -2.97
C PHE A 64 -3.32 2.03 -3.29
N ASP A 65 -3.93 2.52 -4.37
CA ASP A 65 -5.05 1.83 -5.02
C ASP A 65 -4.48 0.88 -6.08
N LEU A 66 -4.54 -0.42 -5.80
CA LEU A 66 -4.03 -1.47 -6.68
C LEU A 66 -4.70 -1.44 -8.06
N THR A 67 -5.93 -0.96 -8.13
CA THR A 67 -6.75 -1.00 -9.35
C THR A 67 -6.61 0.25 -10.19
N GLY A 68 -6.15 1.35 -9.59
CA GLY A 68 -6.16 2.70 -10.18
C GLY A 68 -7.56 3.22 -10.53
N ARG A 69 -8.62 2.56 -10.05
CA ARG A 69 -10.02 2.76 -10.45
C ARG A 69 -10.97 2.87 -9.26
N GLY A 70 -10.43 2.88 -8.03
CA GLY A 70 -11.20 2.93 -6.80
C GLY A 70 -12.04 1.67 -6.53
N LEU A 71 -11.63 0.51 -7.06
CA LEU A 71 -12.34 -0.74 -6.88
C LEU A 71 -11.82 -1.49 -5.66
N SER A 72 -12.72 -1.98 -4.81
CA SER A 72 -12.36 -2.83 -3.68
C SER A 72 -12.16 -4.26 -4.16
N LEU A 73 -11.05 -4.88 -3.79
CA LEU A 73 -10.77 -6.29 -4.02
C LEU A 73 -11.00 -7.10 -2.74
N GLU A 74 -11.23 -8.40 -2.90
CA GLU A 74 -11.18 -9.35 -1.78
C GLU A 74 -9.75 -9.35 -1.17
N THR A 75 -9.63 -9.53 0.15
CA THR A 75 -8.37 -9.34 0.89
C THR A 75 -7.23 -10.22 0.39
N ALA A 76 -7.46 -11.53 0.19
CA ALA A 76 -6.42 -12.42 -0.34
C ALA A 76 -6.01 -12.03 -1.76
N THR A 77 -6.98 -11.61 -2.59
CA THR A 77 -6.73 -11.07 -3.93
C THR A 77 -5.84 -9.83 -3.88
N ALA A 78 -6.13 -8.89 -2.96
CA ALA A 78 -5.33 -7.68 -2.79
C ALA A 78 -3.90 -8.01 -2.30
N ILE A 79 -3.77 -8.93 -1.33
CA ILE A 79 -2.48 -9.38 -0.80
C ILE A 79 -1.61 -10.01 -1.89
N GLY A 80 -2.21 -10.80 -2.80
CA GLY A 80 -1.48 -11.35 -3.95
C GLY A 80 -1.17 -10.30 -5.03
N ALA A 81 -2.14 -9.47 -5.39
CA ALA A 81 -2.03 -8.55 -6.51
C ALA A 81 -1.10 -7.37 -6.23
N ALA A 82 -1.12 -6.77 -5.03
CA ALA A 82 -0.28 -5.60 -4.70
C ALA A 82 1.22 -5.84 -4.94
N PRO A 83 1.86 -6.85 -4.34
CA PRO A 83 3.27 -7.12 -4.59
C PRO A 83 3.53 -7.56 -6.03
N ALA A 84 2.62 -8.30 -6.67
CA ALA A 84 2.78 -8.71 -8.08
C ALA A 84 2.81 -7.51 -9.03
N LEU A 85 1.90 -6.53 -8.85
CA LEU A 85 1.86 -5.29 -9.64
C LEU A 85 3.15 -4.48 -9.46
N ILE A 86 3.66 -4.37 -8.24
CA ILE A 86 4.92 -3.68 -7.96
C ILE A 86 6.09 -4.43 -8.60
N ALA A 87 6.15 -5.75 -8.43
CA ALA A 87 7.22 -6.60 -8.97
C ALA A 87 7.28 -6.58 -10.51
N ALA A 88 6.14 -6.43 -11.19
CA ALA A 88 6.08 -6.30 -12.65
C ALA A 88 6.88 -5.08 -13.18
N HIS A 89 7.18 -4.09 -12.32
CA HIS A 89 7.99 -2.92 -12.66
C HIS A 89 9.41 -2.97 -12.06
N LEU A 90 9.78 -4.07 -11.40
CA LEU A 90 11.14 -4.28 -10.88
C LEU A 90 12.07 -4.88 -11.92
N ALA A 91 11.56 -5.72 -12.82
CA ALA A 91 12.31 -6.21 -13.96
C ALA A 91 12.61 -5.06 -14.91
N ASP A 92 13.89 -4.89 -15.27
CA ASP A 92 14.33 -4.02 -16.35
C ASP A 92 14.07 -4.70 -17.71
#